data_AF-A0A9D6PN54-F1
#
_entry.id   AF-A0A9D6PN54-F1
#
_cell.length_a   1.000
_cell.length_b   1.000
_cell.length_c   1.000
_cell.angle_alpha   90.00
_cell.angle_beta   90.00
_cell.angle_gamma   90.00
#
_symmetry.space_group_name_H-M   'P 1'
#
loop_
_entity.id
_entity.type
_entity.pdbx_description
1 polymer ?
#
loop_
_entity_poly.entity_id
_entity_poly.type
_entity_poly.pdbx_seq_one_letter_code
_entity_poly.pdbx_strand_id
1 'polypeptide(L)' 'MFGRDPLAIDTTAARIMGFEPYNIPYFNAASWSFPGFTESSIVYKGEHPKRYATKFSCLPALANLQGGPFW' A
#
# COMPACT_ATOMS: atom_id res chain seq x y z
N MET A 1 -12.82 3.62 9.12
CA MET A 1 -13.27 3.37 7.74
C MET A 1 -13.09 4.70 7.00
N PHE A 2 -12.07 4.74 6.14
CA PHE A 2 -11.59 5.84 5.29
C PHE A 2 -11.59 7.25 5.91
N GLY A 3 -10.58 7.53 6.74
CA GLY A 3 -10.40 8.83 7.41
C GLY A 3 -10.06 9.99 6.45
N ARG A 4 -10.08 11.22 6.97
CA ARG A 4 -9.89 12.53 6.29
C ARG A 4 -8.60 12.70 5.48
N ASP A 5 -7.81 11.66 5.31
CA ASP A 5 -6.49 11.71 4.67
C ASP A 5 -6.54 10.92 3.36
N PRO A 6 -6.85 11.57 2.22
CA PRO A 6 -7.04 10.90 0.93
C PRO A 6 -5.82 10.06 0.52
N LEU A 7 -4.65 10.41 1.03
CA LEU A 7 -3.39 9.78 0.66
C LEU A 7 -3.13 8.46 1.40
N ALA A 8 -3.71 8.29 2.59
CA ALA A 8 -3.72 7.01 3.30
C ALA A 8 -4.59 5.96 2.58
N ILE A 9 -5.56 6.41 1.78
CA ILE A 9 -6.42 5.55 0.97
C ILE A 9 -5.64 4.94 -0.19
N ASP A 10 -4.84 5.75 -0.89
CA ASP A 10 -4.09 5.32 -2.06
C ASP A 10 -3.00 4.29 -1.72
N THR A 11 -2.30 4.48 -0.60
CA THR A 11 -1.29 3.52 -0.12
C THR A 11 -1.93 2.20 0.31
N THR A 12 -3.13 2.25 0.91
CA THR A 12 -3.92 1.06 1.24
C THR A 12 -4.40 0.35 -0.02
N ALA A 13 -4.90 1.09 -1.01
CA ALA A 13 -5.36 0.56 -2.28
C ALA A 13 -4.22 -0.13 -3.05
N ALA A 14 -3.05 0.50 -3.14
CA ALA A 14 -1.86 -0.06 -3.76
C ALA A 14 -1.50 -1.43 -3.14
N ARG A 15 -1.50 -1.50 -1.80
CA ARG A 15 -1.23 -2.75 -1.07
C ARG A 15 -2.31 -3.81 -1.25
N ILE A 16 -3.58 -3.45 -1.42
CA ILE A 16 -4.63 -4.45 -1.72
C ILE A 16 -4.42 -5.03 -3.13
N MET A 17 -3.92 -4.22 -4.07
CA MET A 17 -3.72 -4.60 -5.47
C MET A 17 -2.44 -5.40 -5.77
N GLY A 18 -1.54 -5.60 -4.81
CA GLY A 18 -0.25 -6.28 -5.08
C GLY A 18 0.95 -5.37 -5.18
N PHE A 19 0.75 -4.05 -5.10
CA PHE A 19 1.81 -3.07 -5.29
C PHE A 19 2.48 -2.70 -3.99
N GLU A 20 3.78 -2.42 -4.09
CA GLU A 20 4.58 -1.86 -3.01
C GLU A 20 4.56 -0.33 -3.13
N PRO A 21 3.93 0.40 -2.18
CA PRO A 21 3.90 1.86 -2.21
C PRO A 21 5.29 2.51 -2.33
N TYR A 22 6.35 1.94 -1.75
CA TYR A 22 7.72 2.46 -1.91
C TYR A 22 8.23 2.44 -3.35
N ASN A 23 7.74 1.53 -4.19
CA ASN A 23 8.16 1.41 -5.58
C ASN A 23 7.46 2.43 -6.50
N ILE A 24 6.39 3.09 -6.02
CA ILE A 24 5.63 4.07 -6.78
C ILE A 24 6.21 5.46 -6.51
N PRO A 25 6.79 6.15 -7.52
CA PRO A 25 7.57 7.38 -7.29
C PRO A 25 6.84 8.47 -6.53
N TYR A 26 5.56 8.68 -6.85
CA TYR A 26 4.72 9.67 -6.17
C TYR A 26 4.53 9.33 -4.68
N PHE A 27 4.27 8.06 -4.34
CA PHE A 27 4.08 7.69 -2.95
C PHE A 27 5.37 7.77 -2.15
N ASN A 28 6.49 7.39 -2.75
CA ASN A 28 7.79 7.52 -2.10
C ASN A 28 8.12 8.98 -1.79
N ALA A 29 7.87 9.89 -2.74
CA ALA A 29 8.10 11.33 -2.56
C ALA A 29 7.22 11.97 -1.47
N ALA A 30 6.03 11.42 -1.24
CA ALA A 30 5.07 11.92 -0.25
C ALA A 30 4.98 11.06 1.02
N SER A 31 5.87 10.07 1.17
CA SER A 31 5.91 9.10 2.27
C SER A 31 5.93 9.72 3.67
N TRP A 32 6.62 10.86 3.82
CA TRP A 32 6.71 11.62 5.06
C TRP A 32 5.38 12.25 5.49
N SER A 33 4.44 12.41 4.56
CA SER A 33 3.12 13.01 4.78
C SER A 33 2.04 11.97 5.04
N PHE A 34 2.33 10.67 4.90
CA PHE A 34 1.34 9.61 4.86
C PHE A 34 1.31 8.78 6.14
N PRO A 35 0.32 8.99 7.03
CA PRO A 35 0.10 8.06 8.13
C PRO A 35 -0.28 6.68 7.58
N GLY A 36 0.39 5.62 8.04
CA GLY A 36 0.17 4.26 7.57
C GLY A 36 1.03 3.83 6.38
N PHE A 37 2.02 4.64 5.98
CA PHE A 37 2.94 4.30 4.88
C PHE A 37 3.97 3.21 5.24
N THR A 38 4.41 3.16 6.49
CA THR A 38 5.15 2.01 7.04
C THR A 38 4.19 1.07 7.76
N GLU A 39 4.44 -0.24 7.72
CA GLU A 39 3.63 -1.23 8.45
C GLU A 39 3.53 -0.88 9.95
N SER A 40 4.63 -0.42 10.54
CA SER A 40 4.72 0.00 11.94
C SER A 40 3.84 1.22 12.29
N SER A 41 3.44 2.02 11.30
CA SER A 41 2.58 3.18 11.51
C SER A 41 1.08 2.87 11.37
N ILE A 42 0.73 1.65 10.94
CA ILE A 42 -0.67 1.26 10.72
C ILE A 42 -1.25 0.72 12.02
N VAL A 43 -2.21 1.45 12.59
CA VAL A 43 -3.01 0.96 13.73
C VAL A 43 -4.14 0.07 13.18
N TYR A 44 -3.93 -1.24 13.21
CA TYR A 44 -4.96 -2.21 12.85
C TYR A 44 -6.03 -2.28 13.94
N LYS A 45 -7.25 -1.81 13.63
CA LYS A 45 -8.43 -1.95 14.51
C LYS A 45 -9.24 -3.23 14.21
N GLY A 46 -8.67 -4.18 13.47
CA GLY A 46 -9.32 -5.39 12.97
C GLY A 46 -8.30 -6.39 12.40
N GLU A 47 -8.73 -7.26 11.49
CA GLU A 47 -7.85 -8.26 10.88
C GLU A 47 -6.72 -7.65 10.03
N HIS A 48 -5.57 -8.32 10.01
CA HIS A 48 -4.42 -7.85 9.26
C HIS A 48 -4.69 -7.93 7.74
N PRO A 49 -4.45 -6.87 6.94
CA PRO A 49 -4.72 -6.86 5.49
C PRO A 49 -4.03 -7.98 4.71
N LYS A 50 -2.86 -8.44 5.19
CA LYS A 50 -2.14 -9.62 4.65
C LYS A 50 -3.04 -10.84 4.48
N ARG A 51 -4.07 -11.00 5.32
CA ARG A 51 -5.01 -12.13 5.25
C ARG A 51 -5.89 -12.12 3.99
N TYR A 52 -6.06 -10.95 3.36
CA TYR A 52 -6.85 -10.76 2.14
C TYR A 52 -5.99 -10.32 0.96
N ALA A 53 -4.68 -10.31 1.12
CA ALA A 53 -3.76 -9.89 0.08
C ALA A 53 -3.79 -10.93 -1.07
N THR A 54 -4.30 -10.51 -2.23
CA THR A 54 -4.26 -11.28 -3.49
C THR A 54 -3.39 -10.59 -4.55
N LYS A 55 -2.44 -11.33 -5.14
CA LYS A 55 -1.65 -10.81 -6.27
C LYS A 55 -2.52 -10.81 -7.53
N PHE A 56 -2.96 -9.64 -7.94
CA PHE A 56 -3.66 -9.48 -9.21
C PHE A 56 -2.66 -9.56 -10.38
N SER A 57 -3.13 -10.07 -11.52
CA SER A 57 -2.33 -10.06 -12.75
C SER A 57 -2.03 -8.61 -13.14
N CYS A 58 -0.75 -8.27 -13.23
CA CYS A 58 -0.31 -6.93 -13.57
C CYS A 58 0.23 -6.88 -15.01
N LEU A 59 0.11 -5.73 -15.66
CA LEU A 59 0.76 -5.49 -16.95
C LEU A 59 2.27 -5.67 -16.79
N PRO A 60 2.98 -6.28 -17.78
CA PRO A 60 4.42 -6.52 -17.68
C PRO A 60 5.24 -5.26 -17.37
N ALA A 61 4.82 -4.11 -17.92
CA ALA A 61 5.47 -2.82 -17.71
C ALA A 61 5.38 -2.29 -16.27
N LEU A 62 4.47 -2.82 -15.45
CA LEU A 62 4.22 -2.40 -14.06
C LEU A 62 4.62 -3.47 -13.05
N ALA A 63 5.15 -4.60 -13.50
CA ALA A 63 5.50 -5.74 -12.65
C ALA A 63 6.58 -5.40 -11.61
N ASN A 64 7.48 -4.47 -11.93
CA ASN A 64 8.51 -3.98 -11.02
C ASN A 64 7.95 -3.19 -9.82
N LEU A 65 6.68 -2.79 -9.88
CA LEU A 65 6.01 -2.08 -8.78
C LEU A 65 5.37 -3.04 -7.77
N GLN A 66 5.31 -4.34 -8.06
CA GLN A 66 4.69 -5.34 -7.18
C GLN A 66 5.66 -5.87 -6.11
N GLY A 67 5.12 -6.35 -4.99
CA GLY A 67 5.89 -7.02 -3.92
C GLY A 67 5.98 -6.23 -2.61
N GLY A 68 7.09 -6.39 -1.88
CA GLY A 68 7.34 -5.71 -0.60
C GLY A 68 6.91 -6.52 0.64
N PRO A 69 7.14 -6.02 1.87
CA PRO A 69 6.95 -6.76 3.12
C PRO A 69 5.48 -7.14 3.43
N PHE A 70 4.55 -6.68 2.59
CA PHE A 70 3.13 -7.00 2.66
C PHE A 70 2.75 -8.26 1.87
N TRP A 71 3.71 -8.88 1.15
CA TRP A 71 3.51 -10.00 0.21
C TRP A 71 4.56 -11.11 0.30
#